data_AF-A0A3S8ZS55-F1
#
_entry.id   AF-A0A3S8ZS55-F1
#
_cell.length_a   1.000
_cell.length_b   1.000
_cell.length_c   1.000
_cell.angle_alpha   90.00
_cell.angle_beta   90.00
_cell.angle_gamma   90.00
#
_symmetry.space_group_name_H-M   'P 1'
#
loop_
_entity.id
_entity.type
_entity.pdbx_description
1 polymer ?
#
loop_
_entity_poly.entity_id
_entity_poly.type
_entity_poly.pdbx_seq_one_letter_code
_entity_poly.pdbx_strand_id
1 'polypeptide(L)'
;MSNTQTELTKKSDQKGHIINLCDPGWFIDHENFSIENAPLRTQDLKFSGEDLNFAARVLYAESSGALALPLKNDRMNEKEAILNVKYFRLNRKGYPNNSYIAHSFKAVCEAKGQFESVSPKNTKFTSSANENFEKLSQKECTDLEEAIEAINNFIKSGPNPDYCYDNFRSYQPNRPTLPGERVGNSRFWLSAVGSKLYQDQP
;
A
#
# COMPACT_ATOMS: atom_id res chain seq x y z
N MET A 1 30.48 60.76 16.14
CA MET A 1 30.42 59.53 15.30
C MET A 1 29.71 58.48 16.14
N SER A 2 28.47 58.12 15.79
CA SER A 2 27.66 57.19 16.56
C SER A 2 27.98 55.76 16.10
N ASN A 3 28.50 54.92 17.00
CA ASN A 3 28.72 53.51 16.75
C ASN A 3 27.38 52.79 16.80
N THR A 4 26.86 52.40 15.64
CA THR A 4 25.72 51.48 15.55
C THR A 4 26.23 50.07 15.82
N GLN A 5 26.07 49.61 17.06
CA GLN A 5 26.30 48.22 17.44
C GLN A 5 25.19 47.38 16.81
N THR A 6 25.52 46.55 15.83
CA THR A 6 24.59 45.58 15.24
C THR A 6 24.23 44.56 16.32
N GLU A 7 23.01 44.63 16.86
CA GLU A 7 22.49 43.62 17.78
C GLU A 7 22.41 42.28 17.05
N LEU A 8 23.22 41.31 17.49
CA LEU A 8 23.09 39.92 17.09
C LEU A 8 21.81 39.34 17.69
N THR A 9 21.01 38.66 16.87
CA THR A 9 19.73 38.05 17.26
C THR A 9 19.90 37.17 18.51
N LYS A 10 19.06 37.37 19.52
CA LYS A 10 19.13 36.62 20.79
C LYS A 10 18.93 35.13 20.52
N LYS A 11 19.70 34.27 21.21
CA LYS A 11 19.56 32.79 21.14
C LYS A 11 18.13 32.28 21.41
N SER A 12 17.32 33.04 22.15
CA SER A 12 15.89 32.74 22.36
C SER A 12 15.08 32.70 21.06
N ASP A 13 15.53 33.45 20.06
CA ASP A 13 14.86 33.63 18.78
C ASP A 13 15.43 32.67 17.71
N GLN A 14 16.41 31.84 18.08
CA GLN A 14 16.96 30.76 17.25
C GLN A 14 16.15 29.46 17.33
N LYS A 15 14.86 29.52 17.63
CA LYS A 15 13.98 28.36 17.44
C LYS A 15 13.73 28.21 15.94
N GLY A 16 14.63 27.49 15.27
CA GLY A 16 14.41 27.06 13.90
C GLY A 16 13.04 26.37 13.81
N HIS A 17 12.25 26.75 12.81
CA HIS A 17 11.04 26.01 12.49
C HIS A 17 11.45 24.66 11.91
N ILE A 18 11.10 23.57 12.58
CA ILE A 18 11.21 22.24 11.99
C ILE A 18 10.09 22.12 10.97
N ILE A 19 10.47 22.15 9.68
CA ILE A 19 9.55 21.86 8.58
C ILE A 19 9.70 20.37 8.29
N ASN A 20 8.65 19.60 8.58
CA ASN A 20 8.57 18.20 8.17
C ASN A 20 7.95 18.16 6.77
N LEU A 21 8.78 17.94 5.75
CA LEU A 21 8.33 17.66 4.39
C LEU A 21 8.20 16.14 4.25
N CYS A 22 7.00 15.67 3.91
CA CYS A 22 6.79 14.28 3.54
C CYS A 22 7.32 14.07 2.12
N ASP A 23 8.19 13.08 1.91
CA ASP A 23 8.62 12.63 0.59
C ASP A 23 8.66 11.10 0.58
N PRO A 24 7.54 10.45 0.21
CA PRO A 24 7.42 9.00 0.36
C PRO A 24 8.22 8.19 -0.66
N GLY A 25 8.93 8.85 -1.58
CA GLY A 25 9.71 8.20 -2.64
C GLY A 25 8.86 7.69 -3.79
N TRP A 26 7.92 8.50 -4.27
CA TRP A 26 6.99 8.15 -5.36
C TRP A 26 7.70 7.60 -6.60
N PHE A 27 7.05 6.65 -7.28
CA PHE A 27 7.47 6.20 -8.60
C PHE A 27 7.28 7.32 -9.62
N ILE A 28 8.14 7.38 -10.63
CA ILE A 28 7.96 8.32 -11.75
C ILE A 28 6.78 7.84 -12.60
N ASP A 29 5.72 8.65 -12.71
CA ASP A 29 4.41 8.22 -13.21
C ASP A 29 4.42 7.49 -14.57
N HIS A 30 5.32 7.90 -15.47
CA HIS A 30 5.42 7.38 -16.84
C HIS A 30 6.43 6.23 -17.01
N GLU A 31 7.20 5.91 -15.97
CA GLU A 31 8.06 4.72 -16.00
C GLU A 31 7.21 3.46 -15.89
N ASN A 32 7.69 2.38 -16.50
CA ASN A 32 7.01 1.08 -16.49
C ASN A 32 7.86 0.04 -15.78
N PHE A 33 7.21 -0.72 -14.92
CA PHE A 33 7.84 -1.71 -14.06
C PHE A 33 7.25 -3.09 -14.36
N SER A 34 8.12 -4.10 -14.40
CA SER A 34 7.74 -5.51 -14.42
C SER A 34 8.09 -6.12 -13.07
N ILE A 35 7.30 -7.09 -12.63
CA ILE A 35 7.52 -7.78 -11.36
C ILE A 35 8.42 -8.98 -11.63
N GLU A 36 9.55 -9.05 -10.92
CA GLU A 36 10.46 -10.19 -10.97
C GLU A 36 9.76 -11.47 -10.46
N ASN A 37 10.18 -12.63 -10.95
CA ASN A 37 9.60 -13.93 -10.57
C ASN A 37 8.07 -14.02 -10.74
N ALA A 38 7.50 -13.21 -11.64
CA ALA A 38 6.07 -13.25 -11.92
C ALA A 38 5.67 -14.62 -12.51
N PRO A 39 4.57 -15.23 -12.03
CA PRO A 39 4.04 -16.45 -12.63
C PRO A 39 3.56 -16.19 -14.06
N LEU A 40 3.47 -17.25 -14.87
CA LEU A 40 3.10 -17.19 -16.30
C LEU A 40 1.87 -16.31 -16.58
N ARG A 41 0.87 -16.36 -15.69
CA ARG A 41 -0.38 -15.58 -15.83
C ARG A 41 -0.14 -14.07 -15.84
N THR A 42 0.89 -13.58 -15.18
CA THR A 42 1.12 -12.13 -14.96
C THR A 42 2.50 -11.67 -15.42
N GLN A 43 3.30 -12.56 -16.03
CA GLN A 43 4.67 -12.28 -16.48
C GLN A 43 4.76 -11.13 -17.51
N ASP A 44 3.74 -10.99 -18.36
CA ASP A 44 3.73 -10.00 -19.45
C ASP A 44 3.12 -8.65 -19.03
N LEU A 45 2.64 -8.55 -17.78
CA LEU A 45 2.08 -7.31 -17.26
C LEU A 45 3.19 -6.29 -16.98
N LYS A 46 2.90 -5.04 -17.29
CA LYS A 46 3.71 -3.88 -16.95
C LYS A 46 2.84 -2.86 -16.22
N PHE A 47 3.40 -2.27 -15.18
CA PHE A 47 2.70 -1.32 -14.32
C PHE A 47 3.37 0.04 -14.44
N SER A 48 2.59 1.09 -14.69
CA SER A 48 3.13 2.45 -14.69
C SER A 48 3.46 2.90 -13.27
N GLY A 49 4.34 3.89 -13.12
CA GLY A 49 4.55 4.54 -11.83
C GLY A 49 3.25 5.08 -11.24
N GLU A 50 2.34 5.61 -12.06
CA GLU A 50 1.02 6.05 -11.60
C GLU A 50 0.21 4.89 -10.98
N ASP A 51 0.21 3.71 -11.62
CA ASP A 51 -0.50 2.52 -11.14
C ASP A 51 0.06 2.04 -9.79
N LEU A 52 1.39 2.07 -9.65
CA LEU A 52 2.08 1.70 -8.42
C LEU A 52 1.89 2.73 -7.29
N ASN A 53 1.94 4.03 -7.62
CA ASN A 53 1.64 5.13 -6.69
C ASN A 53 0.20 5.02 -6.18
N PHE A 54 -0.75 4.70 -7.07
CA PHE A 54 -2.13 4.42 -6.67
C PHE A 54 -2.22 3.19 -5.75
N ALA A 55 -1.56 2.09 -6.11
CA ALA A 55 -1.52 0.88 -5.30
C ALA A 55 -0.94 1.13 -3.91
N ALA A 56 0.09 1.97 -3.80
CA ALA A 56 0.74 2.36 -2.55
C ALA A 56 -0.22 3.11 -1.64
N ARG A 57 -0.96 4.08 -2.18
CA ARG A 57 -1.97 4.84 -1.42
C ARG A 57 -3.08 3.94 -0.89
N VAL A 58 -3.54 3.00 -1.72
CA VAL A 58 -4.52 2.00 -1.25
C VAL A 58 -3.89 1.09 -0.20
N LEU A 59 -2.63 0.67 -0.38
CA LEU A 59 -1.94 -0.19 0.60
C LEU A 59 -1.77 0.51 1.95
N TYR A 60 -1.36 1.77 1.94
CA TYR A 60 -1.33 2.64 3.10
C TYR A 60 -2.71 2.76 3.76
N ALA A 61 -3.77 2.95 2.97
CA ALA A 61 -5.12 3.08 3.50
C ALA A 61 -5.70 1.77 4.09
N GLU A 62 -5.33 0.62 3.53
CA GLU A 62 -5.84 -0.71 3.93
C GLU A 62 -5.01 -1.38 5.03
N SER A 63 -3.73 -1.01 5.19
CA SER A 63 -2.85 -1.59 6.21
C SER A 63 -2.86 -0.82 7.53
N SER A 64 -2.45 -1.51 8.59
CA SER A 64 -2.27 -0.94 9.91
C SER A 64 -1.10 0.03 9.94
N GLY A 65 -1.34 1.19 10.54
CA GLY A 65 -0.28 2.13 10.89
C GLY A 65 0.41 1.78 12.21
N ALA A 66 1.45 2.53 12.54
CA ALA A 66 2.28 2.30 13.74
C ALA A 66 1.50 2.32 15.08
N LEU A 67 0.33 2.98 15.14
CA LEU A 67 -0.52 2.99 16.34
C LEU A 67 -1.16 1.62 16.62
N ALA A 68 -1.62 0.93 15.58
CA ALA A 68 -2.29 -0.36 15.70
C ALA A 68 -1.30 -1.54 15.66
N LEU A 69 -0.17 -1.35 14.97
CA LEU A 69 0.86 -2.37 14.81
C LEU A 69 2.25 -1.71 14.97
N PRO A 70 2.79 -1.63 16.20
CA PRO A 70 3.98 -0.81 16.50
C PRO A 70 5.28 -1.26 15.85
N LEU A 71 5.43 -2.57 15.60
CA LEU A 71 6.64 -3.13 15.02
C LEU A 71 6.64 -2.97 13.49
N LYS A 72 7.70 -2.36 12.94
CA LYS A 72 7.85 -2.17 11.48
C LYS A 72 7.76 -3.50 10.73
N ASN A 73 8.41 -4.54 11.21
CA ASN A 73 8.42 -5.85 10.56
C ASN A 73 7.00 -6.42 10.39
N ASP A 74 6.17 -6.33 11.43
CA ASP A 74 4.79 -6.82 11.36
C ASP A 74 3.94 -5.98 10.39
N ARG A 75 4.17 -4.66 10.33
CA ARG A 75 3.52 -3.78 9.33
C ARG A 75 3.94 -4.12 7.91
N MET A 76 5.22 -4.39 7.68
CA MET A 76 5.73 -4.76 6.36
C MET A 76 5.17 -6.12 5.92
N ASN A 77 5.11 -7.10 6.82
CA ASN A 77 4.49 -8.41 6.53
C ASN A 77 3.00 -8.27 6.19
N GLU A 78 2.23 -7.45 6.92
CA GLU A 78 0.83 -7.18 6.59
C GLU A 78 0.69 -6.50 5.22
N LYS A 79 1.54 -5.50 4.94
CA LYS A 79 1.55 -4.80 3.65
C LYS A 79 1.86 -5.76 2.49
N GLU A 80 2.86 -6.63 2.65
CA GLU A 80 3.21 -7.65 1.67
C GLU A 80 2.06 -8.63 1.44
N ALA A 81 1.39 -9.11 2.50
CA ALA A 81 0.24 -10.01 2.37
C ALA A 81 -0.94 -9.35 1.62
N ILE A 82 -1.25 -8.08 1.92
CA ILE A 82 -2.29 -7.32 1.18
C ILE A 82 -1.89 -7.13 -0.28
N LEU A 83 -0.62 -6.86 -0.56
CA LEU A 83 -0.12 -6.68 -1.93
C LEU A 83 -0.19 -7.99 -2.73
N ASN A 84 0.12 -9.13 -2.10
CA ASN A 84 -0.08 -10.45 -2.69
C ASN A 84 -1.56 -10.72 -3.02
N VAL A 85 -2.51 -10.31 -2.17
CA VAL A 85 -3.95 -10.40 -2.50
C VAL A 85 -4.28 -9.56 -3.75
N LYS A 86 -3.79 -8.33 -3.83
CA LYS A 86 -4.02 -7.46 -4.99
C LYS A 86 -3.43 -8.11 -6.26
N TYR A 87 -2.22 -8.63 -6.17
CA TYR A 87 -1.54 -9.28 -7.29
C TYR A 87 -2.24 -10.58 -7.73
N PHE A 88 -2.69 -11.41 -6.78
CA PHE A 88 -3.44 -12.63 -7.07
C PHE A 88 -4.73 -12.36 -7.84
N ARG A 89 -5.31 -11.17 -7.71
CA ARG A 89 -6.51 -10.72 -8.43
C ARG A 89 -6.25 -10.25 -9.87
N LEU A 90 -4.99 -10.09 -10.27
CA LEU A 90 -4.62 -9.70 -11.63
C LEU A 90 -4.78 -10.85 -12.63
N ASN A 91 -5.15 -10.46 -13.86
CA ASN A 91 -5.28 -11.28 -15.06
C ASN A 91 -6.01 -12.61 -14.83
N ARG A 92 -7.09 -12.58 -14.04
CA ARG A 92 -7.94 -13.75 -13.77
C ARG A 92 -9.42 -13.42 -13.80
N LYS A 93 -10.22 -14.46 -13.97
CA LYS A 93 -11.67 -14.41 -13.76
C LYS A 93 -12.04 -14.64 -12.30
N GLY A 94 -13.30 -14.36 -11.97
CA GLY A 94 -13.84 -14.52 -10.64
C GLY A 94 -13.49 -13.38 -9.68
N TYR A 95 -12.95 -12.28 -10.21
CA TYR A 95 -12.70 -11.06 -9.44
C TYR A 95 -13.04 -9.79 -10.24
N PRO A 96 -13.84 -8.86 -9.68
CA PRO A 96 -14.82 -9.11 -8.61
C PRO A 96 -15.91 -10.09 -9.07
N ASN A 97 -15.97 -10.39 -10.37
CA ASN A 97 -16.89 -11.35 -10.99
C ASN A 97 -16.21 -11.95 -12.24
N ASN A 98 -16.95 -12.74 -13.03
CA ASN A 98 -16.38 -13.44 -14.20
C ASN A 98 -16.24 -12.58 -15.45
N SER A 99 -16.90 -11.41 -15.53
CA SER A 99 -16.86 -10.53 -16.70
C SER A 99 -15.82 -9.40 -16.57
N TYR A 100 -15.17 -9.27 -15.42
CA TYR A 100 -14.13 -8.29 -15.16
C TYR A 100 -12.79 -9.00 -15.03
N ILE A 101 -11.78 -8.50 -15.74
CA ILE A 101 -10.40 -8.98 -15.65
C ILE A 101 -9.52 -7.74 -15.46
N ALA A 102 -8.86 -7.66 -14.30
CA ALA A 102 -7.97 -6.55 -13.99
C ALA A 102 -6.57 -6.80 -14.57
N HIS A 103 -6.01 -5.82 -15.27
CA HIS A 103 -4.65 -5.89 -15.81
C HIS A 103 -3.68 -4.93 -15.10
N SER A 104 -4.15 -4.15 -14.12
CA SER A 104 -3.33 -3.23 -13.33
C SER A 104 -3.78 -3.22 -11.86
N PHE A 105 -2.93 -2.74 -10.96
CA PHE A 105 -3.28 -2.64 -9.54
C PHE A 105 -4.42 -1.64 -9.32
N LYS A 106 -4.44 -0.52 -10.04
CA LYS A 106 -5.53 0.45 -10.03
C LYS A 106 -6.85 -0.20 -10.42
N ALA A 107 -6.88 -1.00 -11.49
CA ALA A 107 -8.09 -1.75 -11.87
C ALA A 107 -8.54 -2.72 -10.75
N VAL A 108 -7.61 -3.44 -10.11
CA VAL A 108 -7.95 -4.27 -8.94
C VAL A 108 -8.56 -3.43 -7.83
N CYS A 109 -7.95 -2.30 -7.49
CA CYS A 109 -8.37 -1.47 -6.37
C CYS A 109 -9.67 -0.70 -6.63
N GLU A 110 -9.94 -0.28 -7.86
CA GLU A 110 -11.17 0.45 -8.25
C GLU A 110 -12.37 -0.48 -8.49
N ALA A 111 -12.16 -1.80 -8.51
CA ALA A 111 -13.24 -2.77 -8.64
C ALA A 111 -14.33 -2.53 -7.58
N LYS A 112 -15.56 -2.29 -8.05
CA LYS A 112 -16.68 -1.86 -7.20
C LYS A 112 -16.90 -2.81 -6.01
N GLY A 113 -16.90 -2.23 -4.81
CA GLY A 113 -17.17 -2.94 -3.55
C GLY A 113 -16.04 -3.83 -3.05
N GLN A 114 -14.83 -3.73 -3.63
CA GLN A 114 -13.69 -4.56 -3.22
C GLN A 114 -12.74 -3.86 -2.25
N PHE A 115 -12.59 -2.53 -2.39
CA PHE A 115 -11.75 -1.71 -1.51
C PHE A 115 -12.55 -0.47 -1.09
N GLU A 116 -13.03 -0.45 0.14
CA GLU A 116 -13.75 0.71 0.69
C GLU A 116 -12.82 1.93 0.85
N SER A 117 -11.50 1.69 0.96
CA SER A 117 -10.49 2.75 1.05
C SER A 117 -10.45 3.67 -0.17
N VAL A 118 -10.81 3.19 -1.36
CA VAL A 118 -10.82 3.99 -2.60
C VAL A 118 -12.02 4.96 -2.66
N SER A 119 -12.85 4.99 -1.61
CA SER A 119 -13.92 5.96 -1.49
C SER A 119 -13.39 7.39 -1.27
N PRO A 120 -13.98 8.42 -1.92
CA PRO A 120 -13.65 9.82 -1.65
C PRO A 120 -13.97 10.24 -0.20
N LYS A 121 -14.72 9.44 0.56
CA LYS A 121 -14.97 9.66 1.99
C LYS A 121 -13.85 9.14 2.89
N ASN A 122 -12.93 8.31 2.38
CA ASN A 122 -11.82 7.79 3.17
C ASN A 122 -10.71 8.85 3.25
N THR A 123 -10.54 9.44 4.43
CA THR A 123 -9.57 10.51 4.67
C THR A 123 -8.13 10.06 4.51
N LYS A 124 -7.81 8.81 4.84
CA LYS A 124 -6.44 8.26 4.74
C LYS A 124 -6.02 8.11 3.27
N PHE A 125 -6.92 7.66 2.41
CA PHE A 125 -6.66 7.57 0.97
C PHE A 125 -6.62 8.96 0.29
N THR A 126 -7.51 9.88 0.67
CA THR A 126 -7.55 11.22 0.05
C THR A 126 -6.40 12.12 0.52
N SER A 127 -5.95 12.01 1.77
CA SER A 127 -4.82 12.79 2.30
C SER A 127 -3.48 12.38 1.71
N SER A 128 -3.34 11.17 1.18
CA SER A 128 -2.12 10.68 0.52
C SER A 128 -2.05 11.02 -0.98
N ALA A 129 -2.98 11.80 -1.52
CA ALA A 129 -2.93 12.27 -2.90
C ALA A 129 -1.80 13.32 -3.10
N ASN A 130 -1.37 13.50 -4.35
CA ASN A 130 -0.18 14.28 -4.76
C ASN A 130 -0.17 15.75 -4.28
N GLU A 131 -1.31 16.33 -3.90
CA GLU A 131 -1.43 17.70 -3.39
C GLU A 131 -1.60 17.79 -1.86
N ASN A 132 -1.79 16.66 -1.19
CA ASN A 132 -2.14 16.61 0.23
C ASN A 132 -1.14 15.84 1.08
N PHE A 133 -0.30 14.99 0.48
CA PHE A 133 0.62 14.15 1.24
C PHE A 133 1.67 14.96 2.02
N GLU A 134 2.03 16.15 1.54
CA GLU A 134 2.92 17.10 2.24
C GLU A 134 2.38 17.54 3.61
N LYS A 135 1.06 17.44 3.81
CA LYS A 135 0.38 17.81 5.07
C LYS A 135 0.27 16.64 6.05
N LEU A 136 0.74 15.45 5.67
CA LEU A 136 0.72 14.29 6.55
C LEU A 136 1.61 14.55 7.77
N SER A 137 1.19 14.02 8.93
CA SER A 137 2.08 13.96 10.07
C SER A 137 3.28 13.07 9.76
N GLN A 138 4.40 13.26 10.47
CA GLN A 138 5.59 12.42 10.29
C GLN A 138 5.27 10.92 10.36
N LYS A 139 4.38 10.51 11.28
CA LYS A 139 3.97 9.11 11.42
C LYS A 139 3.21 8.59 10.21
N GLU A 140 2.24 9.38 9.73
CA GLU A 140 1.45 9.00 8.55
C GLU A 140 2.32 8.99 7.28
N CYS A 141 3.28 9.90 7.18
CA CYS A 141 4.26 9.90 6.09
C CYS A 141 5.15 8.65 6.13
N THR A 142 5.69 8.27 7.29
CA THR A 142 6.45 7.02 7.44
C THR A 142 5.60 5.78 7.11
N ASP A 143 4.32 5.77 7.48
CA ASP A 143 3.44 4.65 7.12
C ASP A 143 3.18 4.58 5.59
N LEU A 144 3.16 5.72 4.89
CA LEU A 144 3.06 5.80 3.43
C LEU A 144 4.38 5.43 2.73
N GLU A 145 5.53 5.87 3.25
CA GLU A 145 6.87 5.44 2.84
C GLU A 145 7.00 3.93 2.90
N GLU A 146 6.54 3.31 3.99
CA GLU A 146 6.52 1.85 4.14
C GLU A 146 5.66 1.15 3.07
N ALA A 147 4.57 1.78 2.62
CA ALA A 147 3.74 1.23 1.54
C ALA A 147 4.45 1.29 0.18
N ILE A 148 5.20 2.36 -0.09
CA ILE A 148 6.05 2.47 -1.28
C ILE A 148 7.23 1.50 -1.21
N GLU A 149 7.87 1.37 -0.04
CA GLU A 149 8.92 0.41 0.23
C GLU A 149 8.43 -1.03 -0.03
N ALA A 150 7.24 -1.39 0.46
CA ALA A 150 6.65 -2.71 0.23
C ALA A 150 6.44 -3.00 -1.26
N ILE A 151 6.00 -2.03 -2.05
CA ILE A 151 5.84 -2.19 -3.51
C ILE A 151 7.18 -2.33 -4.20
N ASN A 152 8.17 -1.52 -3.84
CA ASN A 152 9.53 -1.63 -4.37
C ASN A 152 10.14 -3.01 -4.08
N ASN A 153 9.95 -3.52 -2.87
CA ASN A 153 10.40 -4.86 -2.50
C ASN A 153 9.68 -5.92 -3.34
N PHE A 154 8.36 -5.82 -3.47
CA PHE A 154 7.55 -6.75 -4.26
C PHE A 154 7.92 -6.78 -5.75
N ILE A 155 8.26 -5.63 -6.35
CA ILE A 155 8.73 -5.56 -7.73
C ILE A 155 10.01 -6.39 -7.91
N LYS A 156 10.92 -6.36 -6.94
CA LYS A 156 12.21 -7.05 -6.98
C LYS A 156 12.13 -8.52 -6.55
N SER A 157 11.24 -8.86 -5.62
CA SER A 157 11.12 -10.22 -5.11
C SER A 157 10.12 -11.08 -5.89
N GLY A 158 9.06 -10.44 -6.40
CA GLY A 158 7.88 -11.14 -6.89
C GLY A 158 6.89 -11.50 -5.79
N PRO A 159 5.81 -12.22 -6.15
CA PRO A 159 4.83 -12.72 -5.20
C PRO A 159 5.43 -13.71 -4.21
N ASN A 160 4.96 -13.66 -2.97
CA ASN A 160 5.41 -14.55 -1.91
C ASN A 160 4.56 -15.83 -1.92
N PRO A 161 5.17 -17.02 -2.09
CA PRO A 161 4.43 -18.28 -2.17
C PRO A 161 3.68 -18.63 -0.88
N ASP A 162 4.11 -18.11 0.28
CA ASP A 162 3.44 -18.33 1.56
C ASP A 162 2.16 -17.48 1.68
N TYR A 163 2.01 -16.44 0.87
CA TYR A 163 0.84 -15.54 0.88
C TYR A 163 -0.11 -15.82 -0.28
N CYS A 164 -0.53 -17.08 -0.43
CA CYS A 164 -1.53 -17.50 -1.40
C CYS A 164 -2.96 -17.12 -0.95
N TYR A 165 -3.27 -15.83 -0.99
CA TYR A 165 -4.56 -15.27 -0.57
C TYR A 165 -5.22 -14.49 -1.71
N ASP A 166 -6.54 -14.50 -1.75
CA ASP A 166 -7.30 -13.66 -2.67
C ASP A 166 -8.33 -12.77 -1.97
N ASN A 167 -8.37 -12.85 -0.64
CA ASN A 167 -9.22 -12.04 0.21
C ASN A 167 -8.50 -11.67 1.50
N PHE A 168 -8.85 -10.50 2.03
CA PHE A 168 -8.45 -10.06 3.36
C PHE A 168 -9.53 -9.18 3.98
N ARG A 169 -9.43 -8.97 5.29
CA ARG A 169 -10.22 -7.99 6.05
C ARG A 169 -9.52 -7.65 7.35
N SER A 170 -9.90 -6.54 7.98
CA SER A 170 -9.44 -6.22 9.33
C SER A 170 -9.83 -7.32 10.33
N TYR A 171 -8.90 -7.71 11.18
CA TYR A 171 -9.16 -8.63 12.27
C TYR A 171 -10.06 -7.96 13.32
N GLN A 172 -11.10 -8.67 13.75
CA GLN A 172 -11.98 -8.23 14.83
C GLN A 172 -12.08 -9.35 15.87
N PRO A 173 -11.60 -9.13 17.11
CA PRO A 173 -11.54 -10.18 18.14
C PRO A 173 -12.93 -10.70 18.55
N ASN A 174 -13.98 -9.89 18.36
CA ASN A 174 -15.34 -10.21 18.79
C ASN A 174 -16.24 -10.73 17.65
N ARG A 175 -15.70 -11.02 16.46
CA ARG A 175 -16.47 -11.68 15.40
C ARG A 175 -16.19 -13.19 15.41
N PRO A 176 -17.19 -14.04 15.13
CA PRO A 176 -16.96 -15.47 15.00
C PRO A 176 -15.78 -15.72 14.07
N THR A 177 -14.93 -16.66 14.45
CA THR A 177 -13.70 -17.03 13.74
C THR A 177 -14.03 -17.41 12.32
N LEU A 178 -13.96 -16.44 11.40
CA LEU A 178 -13.95 -16.76 9.99
C LEU A 178 -12.64 -17.49 9.67
N PRO A 179 -12.67 -18.49 8.78
CA PRO A 179 -11.46 -19.16 8.32
C PRO A 179 -10.46 -18.12 7.78
N GLY A 180 -9.18 -18.40 7.95
CA GLY A 180 -8.09 -17.56 7.47
C GLY A 180 -6.94 -17.40 8.45
N GLU A 181 -5.78 -17.09 7.90
CA GLU A 181 -4.55 -16.80 8.61
C GLU A 181 -4.52 -15.34 9.06
N ARG A 182 -3.84 -15.06 10.18
CA ARG A 182 -3.64 -13.70 10.67
C ARG A 182 -2.22 -13.25 10.31
N VAL A 183 -2.11 -12.14 9.60
CA VAL A 183 -0.84 -11.43 9.36
C VAL A 183 -1.05 -9.99 9.82
N GLY A 184 -0.28 -9.55 10.83
CA GLY A 184 -0.51 -8.25 11.48
C GLY A 184 -1.89 -8.16 12.14
N ASN A 185 -2.67 -7.13 11.78
CA ASN A 185 -4.05 -6.95 12.24
C ASN A 185 -5.07 -7.27 11.14
N SER A 186 -4.66 -7.98 10.10
CA SER A 186 -5.52 -8.42 9.02
C SER A 186 -5.65 -9.93 9.03
N ARG A 187 -6.80 -10.40 8.54
CA ARG A 187 -7.08 -11.81 8.32
C ARG A 187 -7.17 -12.07 6.82
N PHE A 188 -6.52 -13.13 6.36
CA PHE A 188 -6.36 -13.49 4.96
C PHE A 188 -6.87 -14.90 4.70
N TRP A 189 -7.45 -15.13 3.52
CA TRP A 189 -7.88 -16.45 3.11
C TRP A 189 -7.91 -16.58 1.60
N LEU A 190 -7.89 -17.84 1.14
CA LEU A 190 -8.12 -18.21 -0.25
C LEU A 190 -9.58 -18.65 -0.41
N SER A 191 -10.30 -18.02 -1.32
CA SER A 191 -11.65 -18.42 -1.68
C SER A 191 -11.66 -19.73 -2.46
N ALA A 192 -12.80 -20.43 -2.47
CA ALA A 192 -12.95 -21.64 -3.28
C ALA A 192 -12.71 -21.40 -4.78
N VAL A 193 -12.97 -20.17 -5.27
CA VAL A 193 -12.67 -19.77 -6.65
C VAL A 193 -11.16 -19.60 -6.84
N GLY A 194 -10.49 -18.94 -5.90
CA GLY A 194 -9.04 -18.78 -5.89
C GLY A 194 -8.31 -20.12 -5.82
N SER A 195 -8.76 -21.06 -5.00
CA SER A 195 -8.16 -22.40 -4.86
C SER A 195 -8.14 -23.18 -6.16
N LYS A 196 -9.23 -23.16 -6.93
CA LYS A 196 -9.28 -23.83 -8.25
C LYS A 196 -8.25 -23.25 -9.20
N LEU A 197 -8.16 -21.92 -9.25
CA LEU A 197 -7.21 -21.22 -10.11
C LEU A 197 -5.74 -21.38 -9.71
N TYR A 198 -5.47 -21.68 -8.44
CA TYR A 198 -4.12 -21.97 -7.96
C TYR A 198 -3.69 -23.40 -8.33
N GLN A 199 -4.61 -24.35 -8.27
CA GLN A 199 -4.36 -25.75 -8.62
C GLN A 199 -4.24 -25.98 -10.15
N ASP A 200 -4.86 -25.10 -10.94
CA ASP A 200 -4.83 -25.16 -12.42
C ASP A 200 -3.66 -24.36 -13.03
N GLN A 201 -2.67 -23.92 -12.25
CA GLN A 201 -1.46 -23.31 -12.82
C GLN A 201 -0.52 -24.42 -13.33
N PRO A 202 -0.12 -24.39 -14.62
CA PRO A 202 0.78 -25.38 -15.20
C PRO A 202 2.20 -25.30 -14.63
#